data_AF-A0A5P6P7B1-F1
#
_entry.id   AF-A0A5P6P7B1-F1
#
_cell.length_a   1.000
_cell.length_b   1.000
_cell.length_c   1.000
_cell.angle_alpha   90.00
_cell.angle_beta   90.00
_cell.angle_gamma   90.00
#
_symmetry.space_group_name_H-M   'P 1'
#
loop_
_entity.id
_entity.type
_entity.pdbx_description
1 polymer ?
#
loop_
_entity_poly.entity_id
_entity_poly.type
_entity_poly.pdbx_seq_one_letter_code
_entity_poly.pdbx_strand_id
1 'polypeptide(L)'
;MGHFRMLFQSIERTPASLALMAFLSLVGLVLSISTVRAADDSNWGCYDPKPGHPTASERSAFVSRLRPVARSLQDELGVPQGGVLSMAVQESGFGWTRTAINANNLFGWKFRQSAREANLGSWTLACQPADDPGKVYAVFPTWEDSIRFVAGQLARASRYKSATAAARAAIAEGGSDEAVAEAWLKGIQQAGYNPNSGYPSEVMNSGRKAGVFAKSQEVSAVQATAAAASGQGTPVPSEADVEKVLGWFKRDASGRYWIAGADCVPLKSSAWPGYESLPDGAIRACQYTVVSCANLKGTNRASCEHSRTVVGPKSATVVVLEPTVDRMARWIATACAEAGGSRDRCLQAVYSSGVEMSGWQIPIAGLGYEDMETSHYVQVAYAFRDGLTVRADSVCAWKNGYPGGEAPPSPEQNAACSKPGVRPAAVSFQARPARTTRGDLVAYDKKYNEMIPPHQAAFPIPDAAADQWRGVVREALAAAYASDRNVLVSAKAVSLRKSKAF
;
A
#
# COMPACT_ATOMS: atom_id res chain seq x y z
N MET A 1 -77.97 12.40 -28.17
CA MET A 1 -77.49 11.02 -27.98
C MET A 1 -76.67 11.03 -26.69
N GLY A 2 -77.23 10.87 -25.49
CA GLY A 2 -77.85 9.66 -24.88
C GLY A 2 -76.73 8.81 -24.25
N HIS A 3 -76.65 8.40 -22.97
CA HIS A 3 -77.53 8.24 -21.80
C HIS A 3 -76.64 8.18 -20.50
N PHE A 4 -77.02 8.75 -19.33
CA PHE A 4 -77.64 8.12 -18.12
C PHE A 4 -76.86 6.93 -17.48
N ARG A 5 -76.71 6.67 -16.16
CA ARG A 5 -76.94 7.34 -14.83
C ARG A 5 -76.61 6.29 -13.72
N MET A 6 -75.92 6.69 -12.63
CA MET A 6 -76.20 6.38 -11.18
C MET A 6 -76.27 4.90 -10.66
N LEU A 7 -76.09 4.49 -9.38
CA LEU A 7 -75.89 5.07 -8.02
C LEU A 7 -75.72 3.92 -6.97
N PHE A 8 -75.19 4.26 -5.78
CA PHE A 8 -75.41 3.66 -4.42
C PHE A 8 -74.92 2.21 -4.14
N GLN A 9 -74.48 1.78 -2.94
CA GLN A 9 -74.84 2.18 -1.57
C GLN A 9 -73.80 1.68 -0.51
N SER A 10 -73.69 2.42 0.59
CA SER A 10 -72.96 2.13 1.85
C SER A 10 -73.79 1.26 2.80
N ILE A 11 -73.16 0.39 3.63
CA ILE A 11 -73.63 0.06 5.00
C ILE A 11 -72.43 -0.18 5.95
N GLU A 12 -72.54 0.46 7.12
CA GLU A 12 -71.70 0.50 8.32
C GLU A 12 -71.75 -0.77 9.19
N ARG A 13 -70.73 -1.02 10.05
CA ARG A 13 -70.80 -0.98 11.54
C ARG A 13 -69.61 -1.68 12.24
N THR A 14 -69.04 -0.95 13.19
CA THR A 14 -68.02 -1.19 14.24
C THR A 14 -68.60 -1.92 15.49
N PRO A 15 -67.96 -1.99 16.70
CA PRO A 15 -66.59 -2.33 17.17
C PRO A 15 -66.59 -3.26 18.45
N ALA A 16 -65.45 -3.29 19.20
CA ALA A 16 -65.25 -3.61 20.64
C ALA A 16 -64.72 -5.04 20.95
N SER A 17 -63.75 -5.33 21.86
CA SER A 17 -63.12 -4.61 22.98
C SER A 17 -61.87 -5.35 23.53
N LEU A 18 -60.93 -4.59 24.14
CA LEU A 18 -60.06 -4.83 25.35
C LEU A 18 -59.33 -6.19 25.56
N ALA A 19 -58.11 -6.33 26.11
CA ALA A 19 -57.37 -5.62 27.17
C ALA A 19 -55.85 -5.99 27.12
N LEU A 20 -54.93 -5.04 27.37
CA LEU A 20 -54.06 -4.88 28.57
C LEU A 20 -52.93 -5.92 28.77
N MET A 21 -51.67 -5.50 28.62
CA MET A 21 -50.65 -5.52 29.71
C MET A 21 -49.34 -4.84 29.27
N ALA A 22 -48.86 -3.96 30.14
CA ALA A 22 -47.61 -3.22 30.08
C ALA A 22 -46.42 -4.06 30.57
N PHE A 23 -45.19 -3.76 30.12
CA PHE A 23 -44.01 -3.83 30.98
C PHE A 23 -42.88 -2.92 30.47
N LEU A 24 -42.46 -2.00 31.34
CA LEU A 24 -41.25 -1.18 31.25
C LEU A 24 -39.98 -2.04 31.28
N SER A 25 -38.92 -1.61 30.60
CA SER A 25 -37.55 -1.71 31.13
C SER A 25 -36.63 -0.69 30.47
N LEU A 26 -36.28 0.31 31.27
CA LEU A 26 -35.25 1.33 31.08
C LEU A 26 -33.93 0.72 31.57
N VAL A 27 -32.91 0.60 30.72
CA VAL A 27 -31.54 0.25 31.16
C VAL A 27 -30.64 1.44 30.87
N GLY A 28 -30.23 2.13 31.94
CA GLY A 28 -29.25 3.21 31.91
C GLY A 28 -27.85 2.66 31.68
N LEU A 29 -27.18 3.18 30.65
CA LEU A 29 -25.77 2.91 30.38
C LEU A 29 -24.93 4.03 31.01
N VAL A 30 -24.26 3.71 32.13
CA VAL A 30 -23.26 4.58 32.77
C VAL A 30 -21.99 4.56 31.92
N LEU A 31 -21.65 5.70 31.31
CA LEU A 31 -20.37 5.92 30.62
C LEU A 31 -19.28 6.20 31.66
N SER A 32 -18.47 5.17 31.98
CA SER A 32 -17.20 5.35 32.66
C SER A 32 -16.16 5.95 31.70
N ILE A 33 -15.85 7.23 31.87
CA ILE A 33 -14.73 7.90 31.22
C ILE A 33 -13.45 7.46 31.93
N SER A 34 -12.79 6.42 31.43
CA SER A 34 -11.42 6.11 31.85
C SER A 34 -10.48 7.15 31.21
N THR A 35 -9.89 7.99 32.04
CA THR A 35 -8.76 8.84 31.67
C THR A 35 -7.55 7.95 31.44
N VAL A 36 -7.10 7.82 30.18
CA VAL A 36 -5.84 7.17 29.85
C VAL A 36 -4.71 8.11 30.27
N ARG A 37 -4.16 7.86 31.46
CA ARG A 37 -2.94 8.51 31.96
C ARG A 37 -1.74 7.84 31.28
N ALA A 38 -0.86 8.65 30.71
CA ALA A 38 0.33 8.24 29.97
C ALA A 38 1.25 7.33 30.81
N ALA A 39 1.58 6.15 30.29
CA ALA A 39 2.69 5.35 30.75
C ALA A 39 3.95 5.76 29.96
N ASP A 40 4.80 6.61 30.54
CA ASP A 40 6.17 6.85 30.04
C ASP A 40 7.17 6.87 31.21
N ASP A 41 7.02 5.87 32.09
CA ASP A 41 7.78 5.72 33.35
C ASP A 41 8.98 4.78 33.21
N SER A 42 9.55 4.67 32.00
CA SER A 42 10.77 3.90 31.81
C SER A 42 12.00 4.74 32.20
N ASN A 43 12.67 4.35 33.27
CA ASN A 43 13.77 5.06 33.91
C ASN A 43 15.09 4.91 33.10
N TRP A 44 15.23 5.66 31.99
CA TRP A 44 16.50 5.80 31.27
C TRP A 44 16.75 7.25 30.86
N GLY A 45 18.03 7.60 30.65
CA GLY A 45 18.49 8.96 30.44
C GLY A 45 17.73 9.70 29.35
N CYS A 46 17.47 10.99 29.59
CA CYS A 46 16.48 11.74 28.82
C CYS A 46 16.85 11.94 27.34
N TYR A 47 18.15 11.94 27.05
CA TYR A 47 18.70 12.06 25.70
C TYR A 47 19.35 10.76 25.21
N ASP A 48 19.36 9.73 26.04
CA ASP A 48 19.99 8.46 25.68
C ASP A 48 19.08 7.68 24.74
N PRO A 49 19.66 6.91 23.80
CA PRO A 49 18.93 5.86 23.11
C PRO A 49 18.28 4.92 24.12
N LYS A 50 17.10 4.41 23.78
CA LYS A 50 16.39 3.41 24.60
C LYS A 50 17.33 2.25 24.97
N PRO A 51 17.42 1.85 26.26
CA PRO A 51 18.25 0.71 26.67
C PRO A 51 17.96 -0.54 25.86
N GLY A 52 19.03 -1.24 25.46
CA GLY A 52 18.97 -2.38 24.54
C GLY A 52 18.93 -2.00 23.05
N HIS A 53 18.86 -0.70 22.73
CA HIS A 53 18.81 -0.20 21.36
C HIS A 53 19.82 0.95 21.14
N PRO A 54 20.21 1.23 19.88
CA PRO A 54 19.96 0.39 18.70
C PRO A 54 20.80 -0.89 18.70
N THR A 55 20.22 -1.98 18.23
CA THR A 55 20.94 -3.20 17.85
C THR A 55 21.77 -2.97 16.57
N ALA A 56 22.67 -3.89 16.24
CA ALA A 56 23.46 -3.79 15.01
C ALA A 56 22.58 -3.72 13.74
N SER A 57 21.52 -4.53 13.67
CA SER A 57 20.60 -4.53 12.52
C SER A 57 19.78 -3.25 12.44
N GLU A 58 19.36 -2.69 13.57
CA GLU A 58 18.64 -1.41 13.63
C GLU A 58 19.52 -0.24 13.15
N ARG A 59 20.81 -0.24 13.51
CA ARG A 59 21.77 0.75 12.99
C ARG A 59 21.89 0.68 11.47
N SER A 60 22.08 -0.51 10.92
CA SER A 60 22.21 -0.72 9.47
C SER A 60 20.95 -0.29 8.72
N ALA A 61 19.78 -0.64 9.24
CA ALA A 61 18.53 -0.36 8.56
C ALA A 61 18.10 1.11 8.69
N PHE A 62 18.45 1.80 9.78
CA PHE A 62 18.34 3.26 9.87
C PHE A 62 19.11 3.97 8.75
N VAL A 63 20.38 3.60 8.57
CA VAL A 63 21.23 4.15 7.50
C VAL A 63 20.68 3.80 6.12
N SER A 64 20.26 2.54 5.91
CA SER A 64 19.69 2.09 4.64
C SER A 64 18.41 2.83 4.27
N ARG A 65 17.55 3.11 5.25
CA ARG A 65 16.27 3.82 5.06
C ARG A 65 16.50 5.28 4.66
N LEU A 66 17.40 5.99 5.34
CA LEU A 66 17.57 7.43 5.16
C LEU A 66 18.62 7.82 4.11
N ARG A 67 19.51 6.90 3.70
CA ARG A 67 20.49 7.14 2.62
C ARG A 67 19.87 7.64 1.32
N PRO A 68 18.84 7.01 0.72
CA PRO A 68 18.24 7.55 -0.50
C PRO A 68 17.61 8.93 -0.31
N VAL A 69 17.09 9.23 0.88
CA VAL A 69 16.53 10.55 1.21
C VAL A 69 17.65 11.60 1.32
N ALA A 70 18.74 11.29 2.00
CA ALA A 70 19.90 12.17 2.11
C ALA A 70 20.54 12.45 0.74
N ARG A 71 20.56 11.44 -0.14
CA ARG A 71 21.01 11.60 -1.53
C ARG A 71 20.12 12.57 -2.32
N SER A 72 18.80 12.38 -2.30
CA SER A 72 17.89 13.31 -3.00
C SER A 72 17.99 14.73 -2.42
N LEU A 73 18.19 14.88 -1.11
CA LEU A 73 18.43 16.19 -0.49
C LEU A 73 19.73 16.85 -0.93
N GLN A 74 20.78 16.06 -1.19
CA GLN A 74 21.99 16.58 -1.80
C GLN A 74 21.72 17.12 -3.20
N ASP A 75 21.00 16.36 -4.01
CA ASP A 75 20.66 16.74 -5.38
C ASP A 75 19.75 17.98 -5.41
N GLU A 76 18.76 18.05 -4.52
CA GLU A 76 17.76 19.12 -4.47
C GLU A 76 18.27 20.40 -3.80
N LEU A 77 19.04 20.28 -2.71
CA LEU A 77 19.37 21.41 -1.83
C LEU A 77 20.87 21.73 -1.79
N GLY A 78 21.73 20.81 -2.24
CA GLY A 78 23.18 20.92 -2.14
C GLY A 78 23.73 20.73 -0.72
N VAL A 79 22.95 20.12 0.18
CA VAL A 79 23.47 19.69 1.49
C VAL A 79 24.18 18.33 1.34
N PRO A 80 25.38 18.10 1.88
CA PRO A 80 26.07 16.83 1.70
C PRO A 80 25.27 15.65 2.27
N GLN A 81 25.02 14.61 1.47
CA GLN A 81 24.25 13.45 1.89
C GLN A 81 24.87 12.80 3.13
N GLY A 82 26.21 12.66 3.14
CA GLY A 82 26.93 12.05 4.24
C GLY A 82 26.88 12.91 5.50
N GLY A 83 26.87 14.23 5.34
CA GLY A 83 26.77 15.18 6.44
C GLY A 83 25.41 15.08 7.14
N VAL A 84 24.32 15.27 6.40
CA VAL A 84 22.97 15.27 7.00
C VAL A 84 22.58 13.90 7.55
N LEU A 85 22.99 12.81 6.90
CA LEU A 85 22.73 11.47 7.41
C LEU A 85 23.54 11.16 8.68
N SER A 86 24.80 11.60 8.74
CA SER A 86 25.62 11.45 9.95
C SER A 86 25.04 12.23 11.14
N MET A 87 24.51 13.44 10.88
CA MET A 87 23.79 14.21 11.90
C MET A 87 22.58 13.44 12.42
N ALA A 88 21.75 12.90 11.52
CA ALA A 88 20.61 12.08 11.90
C ALA A 88 21.02 10.86 12.75
N VAL A 89 22.11 10.18 12.39
CA VAL A 89 22.66 9.06 13.17
C VAL A 89 23.02 9.50 14.59
N GLN A 90 23.80 10.58 14.72
CA GLN A 90 24.30 11.08 16.00
C GLN A 90 23.17 11.61 16.89
N GLU A 91 22.29 12.45 16.34
CA GLU A 91 21.29 13.20 17.13
C GLU A 91 20.09 12.33 17.53
N SER A 92 19.77 11.30 16.75
CA SER A 92 18.65 10.40 17.03
C SER A 92 19.05 9.08 17.71
N GLY A 93 20.34 8.81 17.86
CA GLY A 93 20.81 7.50 18.28
C GLY A 93 20.30 6.39 17.36
N PHE A 94 20.36 6.61 16.04
CA PHE A 94 19.74 5.74 15.01
C PHE A 94 18.22 5.57 15.16
N GLY A 95 17.51 6.61 15.59
CA GLY A 95 16.05 6.63 15.72
C GLY A 95 15.51 6.18 17.08
N TRP A 96 16.38 5.98 18.07
CA TRP A 96 16.03 5.40 19.37
C TRP A 96 16.06 6.36 20.55
N THR A 97 16.31 7.65 20.33
CA THR A 97 16.05 8.68 21.35
C THR A 97 14.53 8.89 21.52
N ARG A 98 14.11 9.42 22.67
CA ARG A 98 12.69 9.68 22.96
C ARG A 98 12.03 10.60 21.93
N THR A 99 12.76 11.60 21.43
CA THR A 99 12.24 12.51 20.38
C THR A 99 12.10 11.80 19.04
N ALA A 100 13.02 10.90 18.68
CA ALA A 100 12.92 10.14 17.45
C ALA A 100 11.78 9.11 17.48
N ILE A 101 11.55 8.45 18.63
CA ILE A 101 10.48 7.46 18.83
C ILE A 101 9.10 8.13 18.88
N ASN A 102 8.95 9.15 19.74
CA ASN A 102 7.61 9.69 20.05
C ASN A 102 7.19 10.84 19.15
N ALA A 103 8.13 11.52 18.50
CA ALA A 103 7.86 12.70 17.68
C ALA A 103 8.40 12.58 16.24
N ASN A 104 8.92 11.42 15.84
CA ASN A 104 9.64 11.23 14.58
C ASN A 104 10.74 12.28 14.35
N ASN A 105 11.30 12.84 15.41
CA ASN A 105 12.19 14.00 15.36
C ASN A 105 13.64 13.54 15.55
N LEU A 106 14.33 13.36 14.42
CA LEU A 106 15.69 12.83 14.39
C LEU A 106 16.74 13.81 14.92
N PHE A 107 16.43 15.11 14.92
CA PHE A 107 17.40 16.16 15.20
C PHE A 107 17.13 16.90 16.52
N GLY A 108 16.19 16.41 17.32
CA GLY A 108 15.73 17.12 18.51
C GLY A 108 15.25 18.55 18.20
N TRP A 109 14.66 18.78 17.02
CA TRP A 109 14.28 20.11 16.57
C TRP A 109 13.20 20.71 17.48
N LYS A 110 13.46 21.89 18.03
CA LYS A 110 12.56 22.56 18.99
C LYS A 110 11.32 23.12 18.31
N PHE A 111 10.18 23.09 18.99
CA PHE A 111 8.92 23.65 18.49
C PHE A 111 8.89 25.19 18.57
N ARG A 112 9.67 25.83 17.69
CA ARG A 112 9.79 27.29 17.54
C ARG A 112 9.10 27.77 16.26
N GLN A 113 9.40 28.99 15.84
CA GLN A 113 8.80 29.64 14.68
C GLN A 113 8.81 28.77 13.42
N SER A 114 9.96 28.20 13.02
CA SER A 114 10.03 27.40 11.79
C SER A 114 9.14 26.14 11.82
N ALA A 115 8.99 25.51 12.98
CA ALA A 115 8.10 24.36 13.12
C ALA A 115 6.62 24.78 13.06
N ARG A 116 6.28 25.95 13.60
CA ARG A 116 4.93 26.52 13.56
C ARG A 116 4.54 26.93 12.13
N GLU A 117 5.45 27.58 11.40
CA GLU A 117 5.25 27.97 10.01
C GLU A 117 5.04 26.76 9.09
N ALA A 118 5.69 25.63 9.41
CA ALA A 118 5.48 24.37 8.72
C ALA A 118 4.26 23.57 9.21
N ASN A 119 3.42 24.16 10.08
CA ASN A 119 2.22 23.54 10.65
C ASN A 119 2.48 22.16 11.30
N LEU A 120 3.62 22.02 11.98
CA LEU A 120 3.98 20.79 12.69
C LEU A 120 3.25 20.70 14.04
N GLY A 121 3.08 19.47 14.52
CA GLY A 121 2.64 19.23 15.90
C GLY A 121 3.76 19.53 16.91
N SER A 122 3.42 19.52 18.20
CA SER A 122 4.40 19.64 19.28
C SER A 122 4.31 18.47 20.25
N TRP A 123 5.44 18.10 20.83
CA TRP A 123 5.57 17.04 21.84
C TRP A 123 6.50 17.51 22.96
N THR A 124 6.12 17.22 24.20
CA THR A 124 6.88 17.63 25.38
C THR A 124 7.69 16.45 25.91
N LEU A 125 9.00 16.64 26.05
CA LEU A 125 9.90 15.63 26.60
C LEU A 125 9.75 15.58 28.12
N ALA A 126 8.99 14.59 28.62
CA ALA A 126 8.55 14.53 30.01
C ALA A 126 9.69 14.37 31.04
N CYS A 127 10.82 13.78 30.65
CA CYS A 127 11.98 13.58 31.53
C CYS A 127 12.85 14.83 31.72
N GLN A 128 12.57 15.93 31.00
CA GLN A 128 13.21 17.22 31.27
C GLN A 128 12.50 17.96 32.41
N PRO A 129 13.24 18.77 33.19
CA PRO A 129 12.66 19.61 34.23
C PRO A 129 11.49 20.44 33.71
N ALA A 130 10.46 20.61 34.54
CA ALA A 130 9.22 21.26 34.12
C ALA A 130 9.43 22.73 33.71
N ASP A 131 10.46 23.37 34.25
CA ASP A 131 10.90 24.73 34.02
C ASP A 131 11.82 24.91 32.80
N ASP A 132 12.25 23.82 32.12
CA ASP A 132 13.06 23.93 30.91
C ASP A 132 12.21 24.45 29.72
N PRO A 133 12.43 25.70 29.24
CA PRO A 133 11.69 26.24 28.10
C PRO A 133 12.03 25.53 26.78
N GLY A 134 13.12 24.75 26.77
CA GLY A 134 13.57 23.94 25.66
C GLY A 134 12.86 22.60 25.53
N LYS A 135 11.93 22.21 26.42
CA LYS A 135 11.39 20.84 26.42
C LYS A 135 10.35 20.48 25.36
N VAL A 136 9.95 21.46 24.55
CA VAL A 136 8.93 21.28 23.52
C VAL A 136 9.59 21.10 22.16
N TYR A 137 9.35 19.94 21.55
CA TYR A 137 9.92 19.49 20.29
C TYR A 137 8.87 19.43 19.19
N ALA A 138 9.30 19.64 17.95
CA ALA A 138 8.42 19.46 16.80
C ALA A 138 8.09 17.97 16.57
N VAL A 139 6.86 17.69 16.14
CA VAL A 139 6.39 16.36 15.75
C VAL A 139 6.32 16.30 14.23
N PHE A 140 7.04 15.34 13.67
CA PHE A 140 7.05 15.08 12.24
C PHE A 140 6.13 13.90 11.89
N PRO A 141 5.52 13.88 10.68
CA PRO A 141 4.75 12.71 10.25
C PRO A 141 5.62 11.46 10.08
N THR A 142 6.85 11.63 9.60
CA THR A 142 7.84 10.56 9.40
C THR A 142 9.27 11.03 9.68
N TRP A 143 10.19 10.10 9.86
CA TRP A 143 11.64 10.38 9.95
C TRP A 143 12.17 11.07 8.68
N GLU A 144 11.64 10.67 7.52
CA GLU A 144 11.97 11.27 6.23
C GLU A 144 11.52 12.74 6.16
N ASP A 145 10.37 13.08 6.76
CA ASP A 145 9.94 14.48 6.87
C ASP A 145 10.83 15.29 7.81
N SER A 146 11.32 14.68 8.91
CA SER A 146 12.26 15.32 9.83
C SER A 146 13.59 15.69 9.16
N ILE A 147 14.20 14.74 8.44
CA ILE A 147 15.46 15.00 7.73
C ILE A 147 15.29 16.01 6.59
N ARG A 148 14.20 15.94 5.82
CA ARG A 148 13.92 16.93 4.77
C ARG A 148 13.71 18.32 5.34
N PHE A 149 12.98 18.42 6.45
CA PHE A 149 12.74 19.70 7.11
C PHE A 149 14.06 20.33 7.58
N VAL A 150 14.88 19.60 8.33
CA VAL A 150 16.14 20.12 8.88
C VAL A 150 17.14 20.43 7.76
N ALA A 151 17.29 19.55 6.76
CA ALA A 151 18.08 19.83 5.56
C ALA A 151 17.63 21.12 4.86
N GLY A 152 16.32 21.32 4.71
CA GLY A 152 15.74 22.53 4.16
C GLY A 152 16.07 23.77 4.98
N GLN A 153 16.09 23.67 6.32
CA GLN A 153 16.51 24.78 7.18
C GLN A 153 17.99 25.09 7.02
N LEU A 154 18.85 24.07 6.98
CA LEU A 154 20.30 24.23 6.80
C LEU A 154 20.66 24.78 5.42
N ALA A 155 19.88 24.44 4.39
CA ALA A 155 20.09 24.95 3.04
C ALA A 155 19.64 26.42 2.86
N ARG A 156 18.55 26.84 3.53
CA ARG A 156 17.90 28.14 3.29
C ARG A 156 18.27 29.24 4.28
N ALA A 157 18.65 28.90 5.52
CA ALA A 157 18.94 29.92 6.50
C ALA A 157 20.21 30.71 6.12
N SER A 158 20.10 32.04 6.11
CA SER A 158 21.18 32.95 5.68
C SER A 158 22.53 32.64 6.33
N ARG A 159 22.53 32.30 7.63
CA ARG A 159 23.75 31.96 8.39
C ARG A 159 24.51 30.74 7.85
N TYR A 160 23.84 29.76 7.24
CA TYR A 160 24.46 28.54 6.71
C TYR A 160 24.72 28.60 5.20
N LYS A 161 24.34 29.70 4.55
CA LYS A 161 24.40 29.86 3.09
C LYS A 161 25.81 29.66 2.55
N SER A 162 26.83 30.22 3.21
CA SER A 162 28.23 30.09 2.79
C SER A 162 28.70 28.63 2.84
N ALA A 163 28.46 27.92 3.95
CA ALA A 163 28.84 26.52 4.11
C ALA A 163 28.16 25.62 3.06
N THR A 164 26.85 25.80 2.85
CA THR A 164 26.10 24.99 1.89
C THR A 164 26.47 25.32 0.43
N ALA A 165 26.80 26.58 0.12
CA ALA A 165 27.31 26.94 -1.22
C ALA A 165 28.68 26.31 -1.51
N ALA A 166 29.59 26.34 -0.52
CA ALA A 166 30.90 25.69 -0.64
C ALA A 166 30.76 24.18 -0.80
N ALA A 167 29.86 23.55 -0.05
CA ALA A 167 29.54 22.13 -0.20
C ALA A 167 29.05 21.79 -1.61
N ARG A 168 28.11 22.57 -2.15
CA ARG A 168 27.59 22.38 -3.51
C ARG A 168 28.68 22.48 -4.57
N ALA A 169 29.60 23.45 -4.44
CA ALA A 169 30.73 23.60 -5.35
C ALA A 169 31.65 22.38 -5.28
N ALA A 170 32.02 21.93 -4.07
CA ALA A 170 32.87 20.76 -3.89
C ALA A 170 32.23 19.46 -4.41
N ILE A 171 30.90 19.30 -4.28
CA ILE A 171 30.17 18.17 -4.87
C ILE A 171 30.26 18.21 -6.41
N ALA A 172 30.05 19.39 -7.00
CA ALA A 172 30.12 19.55 -8.47
C ALA A 172 31.53 19.29 -9.02
N GLU A 173 32.56 19.56 -8.22
CA GLU A 173 33.98 19.28 -8.54
C GLU A 173 34.36 17.81 -8.31
N GLY A 174 33.43 16.95 -7.88
CA GLY A 174 33.69 15.52 -7.63
C GLY A 174 34.40 15.26 -6.29
N GLY A 175 34.30 16.17 -5.34
CA GLY A 175 34.80 15.98 -3.98
C GLY A 175 34.21 14.74 -3.31
N SER A 176 35.02 14.04 -2.51
CA SER A 176 34.53 12.85 -1.79
C SER A 176 33.43 13.23 -0.79
N ASP A 177 32.37 12.43 -0.71
CA ASP A 177 31.23 12.66 0.18
C ASP A 177 31.67 12.90 1.63
N GLU A 178 32.65 12.15 2.11
CA GLU A 178 33.21 12.30 3.46
C GLU A 178 33.90 13.65 3.68
N ALA A 179 34.79 14.05 2.76
CA ALA A 179 35.51 15.32 2.88
C ALA A 179 34.55 16.53 2.76
N VAL A 180 33.58 16.45 1.84
CA VAL A 180 32.55 17.49 1.67
C VAL A 180 31.68 17.59 2.93
N ALA A 181 31.23 16.46 3.48
CA ALA A 181 30.45 16.41 4.72
C ALA A 181 31.21 17.02 5.89
N GLU A 182 32.48 16.67 6.07
CA GLU A 182 33.31 17.19 7.17
C GLU A 182 33.49 18.72 7.07
N ALA A 183 33.81 19.23 5.88
CA ALA A 183 33.97 20.66 5.65
C ALA A 183 32.65 21.43 5.88
N TRP A 184 31.54 20.88 5.40
CA TRP A 184 30.21 21.46 5.60
C TRP A 184 29.79 21.48 7.07
N LEU A 185 30.01 20.38 7.81
CA LEU A 185 29.72 20.30 9.24
C LEU A 185 30.51 21.34 10.05
N LYS A 186 31.80 21.52 9.73
CA LYS A 186 32.63 22.60 10.32
C LYS A 186 32.03 23.97 10.00
N GLY A 187 31.63 24.21 8.76
CA GLY A 187 31.03 25.47 8.32
C GLY A 187 29.71 25.79 9.05
N ILE A 188 28.78 24.83 9.16
CA ILE A 188 27.51 25.07 9.88
C ILE A 188 27.72 25.21 11.39
N GLN A 189 28.71 24.51 11.96
CA GLN A 189 29.07 24.64 13.37
C GLN A 189 29.60 26.05 13.67
N GLN A 190 30.55 26.55 12.87
CA GLN A 190 31.08 27.91 12.99
C GLN A 190 30.00 28.98 12.81
N ALA A 191 28.99 28.70 11.98
CA ALA A 191 27.80 29.54 11.80
C ALA A 191 26.76 29.41 12.94
N GLY A 192 27.08 28.67 14.01
CA GLY A 192 26.28 28.59 15.23
C GLY A 192 25.17 27.52 15.21
N TYR A 193 25.33 26.43 14.45
CA TYR A 193 24.43 25.26 14.56
C TYR A 193 24.52 24.59 15.93
N ASN A 194 25.75 24.33 16.41
CA ASN A 194 26.00 23.71 17.70
C ASN A 194 27.21 24.40 18.37
N PRO A 195 27.09 24.82 19.65
CA PRO A 195 28.18 25.50 20.35
C PRO A 195 29.38 24.59 20.68
N ASN A 196 29.20 23.26 20.68
CA ASN A 196 30.29 22.31 20.90
C ASN A 196 31.25 22.31 19.70
N SER A 197 32.52 22.71 19.91
CA SER A 197 33.55 22.68 18.87
C SER A 197 33.92 21.25 18.44
N GLY A 198 33.67 20.24 19.28
CA GLY A 198 33.83 18.82 18.96
C GLY A 198 32.73 18.24 18.07
N TYR A 199 31.61 18.95 17.89
CA TYR A 199 30.43 18.45 17.21
C TYR A 199 30.69 17.89 15.79
N PRO A 200 31.43 18.56 14.89
CA PRO A 200 31.70 18.01 13.56
C PRO A 200 32.44 16.67 13.62
N SER A 201 33.44 16.57 14.51
CA SER A 201 34.23 15.35 14.69
C SER A 201 33.39 14.20 15.26
N GLU A 202 32.52 14.49 16.23
CA GLU A 202 31.59 13.52 16.81
C GLU A 202 30.61 12.98 15.77
N VAL A 203 29.99 13.87 14.99
CA VAL A 203 29.06 13.51 13.91
C VAL A 203 29.76 12.66 12.85
N MET A 204 30.94 13.09 12.37
CA MET A 204 31.69 12.33 11.37
C MET A 204 32.10 10.96 11.90
N ASN A 205 32.52 10.85 13.16
CA ASN A 205 32.87 9.56 13.78
C ASN A 205 31.66 8.62 13.82
N SER A 206 30.50 9.12 14.21
CA SER A 206 29.25 8.34 14.21
C SER A 206 28.84 7.92 12.81
N GLY A 207 28.94 8.81 11.81
CA GLY A 207 28.73 8.50 10.40
C GLY A 207 29.64 7.40 9.86
N ARG A 208 30.95 7.49 10.14
CA ARG A 208 31.95 6.47 9.76
C ARG A 208 31.62 5.12 10.37
N LYS A 209 31.37 5.07 11.69
CA LYS A 209 31.01 3.83 12.41
C LYS A 209 29.71 3.22 11.90
N ALA A 210 28.79 4.06 11.42
CA ALA A 210 27.52 3.66 10.84
C ALA A 210 27.62 3.23 9.36
N GLY A 211 28.78 3.38 8.73
CA GLY A 211 28.96 3.06 7.31
C GLY A 211 28.26 4.05 6.37
N VAL A 212 28.03 5.30 6.79
CA VAL A 212 27.41 6.36 5.97
C VAL A 212 28.24 6.62 4.71
N PHE A 213 29.56 6.70 4.84
CA PHE A 213 30.50 7.01 3.76
C PHE A 213 31.03 5.79 3.01
N ALA A 214 30.57 4.58 3.36
CA ALA A 214 30.95 3.39 2.63
C ALA A 214 30.50 3.56 1.17
N LYS A 215 31.45 3.51 0.23
CA LYS A 215 31.15 3.47 -1.21
C LYS A 215 30.08 2.41 -1.38
N SER A 216 28.89 2.82 -1.82
CA SER A 216 27.89 1.87 -2.29
C SER A 216 28.61 1.02 -3.32
N GLN A 217 28.91 -0.23 -3.00
CA GLN A 217 29.15 -1.21 -4.05
C GLN A 217 27.89 -1.11 -4.89
N GLU A 218 28.03 -0.62 -6.11
CA GLU A 218 27.01 -0.73 -7.13
C GLU A 218 26.86 -2.22 -7.40
N VAL A 219 26.14 -2.89 -6.51
CA VAL A 219 25.61 -4.21 -6.75
C VAL A 219 24.53 -3.97 -7.78
N SER A 220 24.87 -4.28 -9.04
CA SER A 220 23.95 -4.38 -10.16
C SER A 220 22.61 -4.95 -9.65
N ALA A 221 21.52 -4.26 -9.96
CA ALA A 221 20.19 -4.38 -9.35
C ALA A 221 19.49 -5.76 -9.52
N VAL A 222 20.23 -6.81 -9.86
CA VAL A 222 19.75 -8.16 -10.12
C VAL A 222 20.17 -9.17 -9.04
N GLN A 223 21.13 -8.85 -8.16
CA GLN A 223 21.65 -9.84 -7.19
C GLN A 223 21.53 -9.45 -5.70
N ALA A 224 21.06 -8.24 -5.36
CA ALA A 224 20.93 -7.78 -3.98
C ALA A 224 19.56 -8.05 -3.32
N THR A 225 18.58 -8.61 -4.04
CA THR A 225 17.26 -8.95 -3.49
C THR A 225 17.23 -10.25 -2.68
N ALA A 226 18.31 -11.04 -2.69
CA ALA A 226 18.32 -12.37 -2.06
C ALA A 226 18.90 -12.41 -0.63
N ALA A 227 19.66 -11.41 -0.16
CA ALA A 227 20.44 -11.55 1.08
C ALA A 227 20.22 -10.44 2.15
N ALA A 228 19.56 -9.33 1.84
CA ALA A 228 19.37 -8.22 2.79
C ALA A 228 17.99 -8.22 3.51
N ALA A 229 17.26 -9.34 3.43
CA ALA A 229 15.93 -9.53 4.02
C ALA A 229 15.95 -10.01 5.50
N SER A 230 16.99 -9.69 6.26
CA SER A 230 17.07 -10.07 7.68
C SER A 230 17.60 -8.93 8.55
N GLY A 231 16.72 -8.06 9.08
CA GLY A 231 17.13 -7.28 10.26
C GLY A 231 16.34 -6.05 10.74
N GLN A 232 15.54 -5.37 9.90
CA GLN A 232 14.43 -4.54 10.40
C GLN A 232 13.18 -5.17 9.84
N GLY A 233 12.55 -6.00 10.67
CA GLY A 233 11.34 -6.69 10.29
C GLY A 233 10.34 -5.67 9.78
N THR A 234 9.92 -5.81 8.52
CA THR A 234 8.55 -5.49 8.13
C THR A 234 7.67 -5.86 9.32
N PRO A 235 6.80 -4.96 9.84
CA PRO A 235 5.96 -5.27 11.00
C PRO A 235 5.45 -6.69 10.87
N VAL A 236 5.99 -7.59 11.70
CA VAL A 236 5.78 -9.02 11.49
C VAL A 236 4.31 -9.22 11.76
N PRO A 237 3.53 -9.72 10.78
CA PRO A 237 2.12 -9.97 11.02
C PRO A 237 1.99 -10.87 12.23
N SER A 238 1.09 -10.57 13.15
CA SER A 238 0.86 -11.50 14.26
C SER A 238 0.32 -12.80 13.68
N GLU A 239 0.82 -13.95 14.14
CA GLU A 239 0.31 -15.24 13.65
C GLU A 239 -1.19 -15.39 13.90
N ALA A 240 -1.74 -14.72 14.92
CA ALA A 240 -3.18 -14.63 15.16
C ALA A 240 -3.94 -13.91 14.03
N ASP A 241 -3.39 -12.81 13.50
CA ASP A 241 -3.97 -12.10 12.35
C ASP A 241 -3.93 -12.98 11.09
N VAL A 242 -2.79 -13.68 10.87
CA VAL A 242 -2.63 -14.61 9.74
C VAL A 242 -3.65 -15.75 9.84
N GLU A 243 -3.75 -16.40 11.00
CA GLU A 243 -4.67 -17.51 11.23
C GLU A 243 -6.14 -17.09 11.06
N LYS A 244 -6.49 -15.90 11.55
CA LYS A 244 -7.83 -15.32 11.38
C LYS A 244 -8.19 -15.14 9.91
N VAL A 245 -7.30 -14.53 9.12
CA VAL A 245 -7.50 -14.31 7.68
C VAL A 245 -7.48 -15.64 6.90
N LEU A 246 -6.59 -16.56 7.26
CA LEU A 246 -6.54 -17.89 6.68
C LEU A 246 -7.86 -18.65 6.91
N GLY A 247 -8.48 -18.48 8.08
CA GLY A 247 -9.81 -18.97 8.37
C GLY A 247 -10.89 -18.42 7.43
N TRP A 248 -10.72 -17.20 6.91
CA TRP A 248 -11.64 -16.60 5.94
C TRP A 248 -11.46 -17.23 4.57
N PHE A 249 -10.21 -17.34 4.09
CA PHE A 249 -9.90 -18.03 2.83
C PHE A 249 -10.39 -19.48 2.80
N LYS A 250 -10.29 -20.20 3.92
CA LYS A 250 -10.79 -21.58 4.03
C LYS A 250 -12.31 -21.66 3.90
N ARG A 251 -13.05 -20.70 4.49
CA ARG A 251 -14.52 -20.64 4.37
C ARG A 251 -14.97 -20.25 2.98
N ASP A 252 -14.21 -19.36 2.33
CA ASP A 252 -14.55 -18.82 1.02
C ASP A 252 -13.79 -19.52 -0.11
N ALA A 253 -13.36 -20.77 0.09
CA ALA A 253 -12.57 -21.51 -0.89
C ALA A 253 -13.29 -21.64 -2.26
N SER A 254 -14.63 -21.76 -2.24
CA SER A 254 -15.46 -21.77 -3.44
C SER A 254 -15.51 -20.41 -4.16
N GLY A 255 -15.15 -19.32 -3.48
CA GLY A 255 -15.03 -17.98 -4.08
C GLY A 255 -13.85 -17.85 -5.04
N ARG A 256 -12.92 -18.83 -5.07
CA ARG A 256 -11.83 -18.91 -6.06
C ARG A 256 -12.25 -19.75 -7.27
N TYR A 257 -13.35 -19.36 -7.89
CA TYR A 257 -14.11 -20.17 -8.84
C TYR A 257 -13.44 -20.40 -10.21
N TRP A 258 -12.36 -19.69 -10.55
CA TRP A 258 -11.57 -20.03 -11.75
C TRP A 258 -10.60 -21.20 -11.50
N ILE A 259 -10.35 -21.53 -10.24
CA ILE A 259 -9.39 -22.57 -9.82
C ILE A 259 -10.13 -23.73 -9.16
N ALA A 260 -11.12 -23.44 -8.31
CA ALA A 260 -11.89 -24.44 -7.59
C ALA A 260 -12.69 -25.32 -8.57
N GLY A 261 -12.31 -26.59 -8.68
CA GLY A 261 -12.94 -27.55 -9.60
C GLY A 261 -12.57 -27.37 -11.07
N ALA A 262 -11.61 -26.50 -11.38
CA ALA A 262 -11.10 -26.29 -12.74
C ALA A 262 -9.96 -27.25 -13.08
N ASP A 263 -9.79 -27.52 -14.37
CA ASP A 263 -8.60 -28.23 -14.87
C ASP A 263 -7.46 -27.22 -15.02
N CYS A 264 -6.52 -27.25 -14.06
CA CYS A 264 -5.44 -26.27 -13.96
C CYS A 264 -4.07 -26.92 -14.21
N VAL A 265 -3.48 -26.60 -15.36
CA VAL A 265 -2.15 -27.08 -15.77
C VAL A 265 -1.06 -26.10 -15.33
N PRO A 266 0.00 -26.54 -14.62
CA PRO A 266 1.14 -25.70 -14.27
C PRO A 266 1.91 -25.29 -15.54
N LEU A 267 2.34 -24.03 -15.60
CA LEU A 267 3.13 -23.48 -16.70
C LEU A 267 4.56 -23.16 -16.26
N LYS A 268 5.47 -23.11 -17.24
CA LYS A 268 6.84 -22.65 -17.02
C LYS A 268 6.87 -21.14 -16.86
N SER A 269 7.39 -20.64 -15.76
CA SER A 269 7.44 -19.20 -15.46
C SER A 269 8.32 -18.44 -16.47
N SER A 270 9.38 -19.07 -16.94
CA SER A 270 10.29 -18.55 -17.99
C SER A 270 9.61 -18.23 -19.32
N ALA A 271 8.40 -18.75 -19.58
CA ALA A 271 7.61 -18.42 -20.76
C ALA A 271 6.78 -17.12 -20.61
N TRP A 272 6.78 -16.50 -19.43
CA TRP A 272 5.91 -15.37 -19.07
C TRP A 272 6.73 -14.10 -18.79
N PRO A 273 6.72 -13.12 -19.72
CA PRO A 273 7.54 -11.92 -19.58
C PRO A 273 7.25 -11.12 -18.30
N GLY A 274 8.28 -10.90 -17.48
CA GLY A 274 8.22 -10.24 -16.18
C GLY A 274 7.88 -11.16 -14.99
N TYR A 275 7.78 -12.47 -15.22
CA TYR A 275 7.59 -13.49 -14.19
C TYR A 275 8.65 -14.60 -14.24
N GLU A 276 9.72 -14.41 -15.00
CA GLU A 276 10.73 -15.44 -15.29
C GLU A 276 11.47 -15.93 -14.03
N SER A 277 11.49 -15.13 -12.97
CA SER A 277 12.11 -15.46 -11.69
C SER A 277 11.25 -16.33 -10.77
N LEU A 278 9.97 -16.55 -11.11
CA LEU A 278 9.08 -17.38 -10.30
C LEU A 278 9.39 -18.87 -10.49
N PRO A 279 9.05 -19.74 -9.51
CA PRO A 279 9.17 -21.18 -9.72
C PRO A 279 8.17 -21.66 -10.78
N ASP A 280 8.53 -22.71 -11.52
CA ASP A 280 7.61 -23.40 -12.42
C ASP A 280 6.38 -23.89 -11.65
N GLY A 281 5.20 -23.73 -12.23
CA GLY A 281 3.92 -24.01 -11.58
C GLY A 281 3.35 -22.90 -10.70
N ALA A 282 4.10 -21.81 -10.44
CA ALA A 282 3.54 -20.58 -9.85
C ALA A 282 2.43 -19.97 -10.72
N ILE A 283 2.53 -20.19 -12.03
CA ILE A 283 1.57 -19.77 -13.03
C ILE A 283 0.82 -21.00 -13.51
N ARG A 284 -0.50 -20.92 -13.60
CA ARG A 284 -1.35 -22.03 -14.04
C ARG A 284 -2.33 -21.55 -15.10
N ALA A 285 -2.52 -22.35 -16.15
CA ALA A 285 -3.64 -22.20 -17.06
C ALA A 285 -4.80 -23.03 -16.53
N CYS A 286 -5.90 -22.38 -16.19
CA CYS A 286 -7.11 -23.02 -15.68
C CYS A 286 -8.22 -22.93 -16.72
N GLN A 287 -8.71 -24.08 -17.16
CA GLN A 287 -9.93 -24.19 -17.92
C GLN A 287 -11.08 -24.43 -16.93
N TYR A 288 -12.04 -23.51 -16.92
CA TYR A 288 -13.18 -23.56 -16.01
C TYR A 288 -14.47 -23.34 -16.80
N THR A 289 -15.57 -23.81 -16.23
CA THR A 289 -16.89 -23.71 -16.82
C THR A 289 -17.79 -22.93 -15.87
N VAL A 290 -18.45 -21.90 -16.40
CA VAL A 290 -19.54 -21.22 -15.70
C VAL A 290 -20.85 -21.61 -16.34
N VAL A 291 -21.92 -21.40 -15.60
CA VAL A 291 -23.27 -21.49 -16.13
C VAL A 291 -23.79 -20.09 -16.41
N SER A 292 -24.47 -19.88 -17.55
CA SER A 292 -25.14 -18.60 -17.82
C SER A 292 -26.51 -18.74 -18.49
N CYS A 293 -27.18 -17.61 -18.73
CA CYS A 293 -28.46 -17.50 -19.45
C CYS A 293 -28.33 -17.28 -20.98
N ALA A 294 -27.12 -17.16 -21.53
CA ALA A 294 -26.84 -16.64 -22.88
C ALA A 294 -27.56 -17.31 -24.05
N ASN A 295 -27.95 -18.57 -23.92
CA ASN A 295 -28.59 -19.35 -24.99
C ASN A 295 -30.12 -19.36 -24.91
N LEU A 296 -30.71 -18.59 -23.99
CA LEU A 296 -32.17 -18.52 -23.80
C LEU A 296 -32.83 -17.42 -24.62
N LYS A 297 -34.12 -17.65 -24.95
CA LYS A 297 -35.01 -16.67 -25.61
C LYS A 297 -36.32 -16.55 -24.83
N GLY A 298 -37.00 -15.41 -24.99
CA GLY A 298 -38.34 -15.17 -24.44
C GLY A 298 -38.40 -15.22 -22.91
N THR A 299 -39.49 -15.78 -22.37
CA THR A 299 -39.77 -15.86 -20.92
C THR A 299 -38.76 -16.68 -20.13
N ASN A 300 -38.03 -17.61 -20.78
CA ASN A 300 -36.97 -18.39 -20.15
C ASN A 300 -35.72 -17.54 -19.88
N ARG A 301 -35.38 -16.60 -20.78
CA ARG A 301 -34.29 -15.64 -20.55
C ARG A 301 -34.66 -14.69 -19.40
N ALA A 302 -35.86 -14.12 -19.46
CA ALA A 302 -36.37 -13.24 -18.40
C ALA A 302 -36.45 -13.96 -17.05
N SER A 303 -36.84 -15.24 -17.03
CA SER A 303 -36.80 -16.06 -15.82
C SER A 303 -35.36 -16.33 -15.37
N CYS A 304 -34.44 -16.76 -16.24
CA CYS A 304 -33.04 -16.99 -15.85
C CYS A 304 -32.36 -15.73 -15.31
N GLU A 305 -32.64 -14.55 -15.89
CA GLU A 305 -32.18 -13.25 -15.40
C GLU A 305 -32.84 -12.88 -14.06
N HIS A 306 -34.13 -13.18 -13.88
CA HIS A 306 -34.91 -12.83 -12.67
C HIS A 306 -34.70 -13.81 -11.49
N SER A 307 -34.76 -15.11 -11.75
CA SER A 307 -34.63 -16.20 -10.77
C SER A 307 -33.24 -16.84 -10.74
N ARG A 308 -32.27 -16.32 -11.50
CA ARG A 308 -30.85 -16.74 -11.50
C ARG A 308 -30.65 -18.24 -11.78
N THR A 309 -31.58 -18.86 -12.50
CA THR A 309 -31.57 -20.31 -12.78
C THR A 309 -30.95 -20.59 -14.15
N VAL A 310 -29.63 -20.85 -14.12
CA VAL A 310 -28.82 -21.76 -14.98
C VAL A 310 -29.46 -22.23 -16.30
N VAL A 311 -28.98 -21.77 -17.48
CA VAL A 311 -29.22 -22.50 -18.74
C VAL A 311 -28.01 -22.47 -19.70
N GLY A 312 -27.08 -23.40 -19.45
CA GLY A 312 -26.03 -23.82 -20.39
C GLY A 312 -24.60 -23.53 -19.92
N PRO A 313 -23.67 -24.52 -20.00
CA PRO A 313 -22.27 -24.31 -19.65
C PRO A 313 -21.54 -23.49 -20.71
N LYS A 314 -20.64 -22.58 -20.28
CA LYS A 314 -19.64 -21.91 -21.12
C LYS A 314 -18.28 -22.03 -20.47
N SER A 315 -17.25 -22.26 -21.29
CA SER A 315 -15.89 -22.45 -20.82
C SER A 315 -14.95 -21.38 -21.34
N ALA A 316 -13.98 -21.02 -20.51
CA ALA A 316 -12.91 -20.11 -20.86
C ALA A 316 -11.60 -20.58 -20.21
N THR A 317 -10.49 -20.09 -20.75
CA THR A 317 -9.17 -20.30 -20.15
C THR A 317 -8.69 -18.99 -19.54
N VAL A 318 -8.34 -19.05 -18.25
CA VAL A 318 -7.64 -17.98 -17.56
C VAL A 318 -6.29 -18.49 -17.10
N VAL A 319 -5.26 -17.66 -17.23
CA VAL A 319 -3.95 -17.94 -16.67
C VAL A 319 -3.80 -17.10 -15.41
N VAL A 320 -3.55 -17.77 -14.30
CA VAL A 320 -3.48 -17.17 -12.97
C VAL A 320 -2.08 -17.28 -12.39
N LEU A 321 -1.64 -16.23 -11.71
CA LEU A 321 -0.59 -16.33 -10.71
C LEU A 321 -1.22 -16.88 -9.43
N GLU A 322 -0.74 -18.01 -8.93
CA GLU A 322 -1.34 -18.70 -7.79
C GLU A 322 -0.42 -18.76 -6.56
N PRO A 323 -0.39 -17.70 -5.73
CA PRO A 323 0.13 -17.80 -4.37
C PRO A 323 -0.72 -18.75 -3.52
N THR A 324 -0.13 -19.33 -2.47
CA THR A 324 -0.88 -20.11 -1.49
C THR A 324 -1.82 -19.20 -0.68
N VAL A 325 -2.90 -19.77 -0.13
CA VAL A 325 -3.81 -19.02 0.76
C VAL A 325 -3.12 -18.51 2.03
N ASP A 326 -2.10 -19.23 2.52
CA ASP A 326 -1.25 -18.76 3.62
C ASP A 326 -0.47 -17.51 3.21
N ARG A 327 0.14 -17.51 2.01
CA ARG A 327 0.84 -16.34 1.47
C ARG A 327 -0.08 -15.13 1.36
N MET A 328 -1.30 -15.32 0.83
CA MET A 328 -2.29 -14.24 0.74
C MET A 328 -2.72 -13.73 2.13
N ALA A 329 -2.90 -14.62 3.10
CA ALA A 329 -3.22 -14.23 4.48
C ALA A 329 -2.11 -13.38 5.10
N ARG A 330 -0.84 -13.78 4.89
CA ARG A 330 0.34 -13.01 5.32
C ARG A 330 0.40 -11.64 4.65
N TRP A 331 0.05 -11.52 3.37
CA TRP A 331 -0.02 -10.21 2.71
C TRP A 331 -1.02 -9.26 3.39
N ILE A 332 -2.21 -9.74 3.74
CA ILE A 332 -3.25 -8.93 4.39
C ILE A 332 -2.79 -8.53 5.80
N ALA A 333 -2.31 -9.49 6.59
CA ALA A 333 -1.85 -9.23 7.94
C ALA A 333 -0.67 -8.24 7.96
N THR A 334 0.32 -8.42 7.06
CA THR A 334 1.45 -7.50 6.90
C THR A 334 0.99 -6.11 6.48
N ALA A 335 0.12 -6.02 5.47
CA ALA A 335 -0.43 -4.75 4.98
C ALA A 335 -1.16 -3.99 6.09
N CYS A 336 -1.93 -4.70 6.91
CA CYS A 336 -2.58 -4.09 8.06
C CYS A 336 -1.57 -3.66 9.11
N ALA A 337 -0.60 -4.52 9.44
CA ALA A 337 0.49 -4.20 10.36
C ALA A 337 1.18 -2.88 9.98
N GLU A 338 1.53 -2.71 8.70
CA GLU A 338 2.09 -1.49 8.11
C GLU A 338 1.12 -0.31 8.16
N ALA A 339 -0.16 -0.51 7.85
CA ALA A 339 -1.14 0.56 7.80
C ALA A 339 -1.45 1.15 9.20
N GLY A 340 -1.32 0.39 10.28
CA GLY A 340 -1.71 0.81 11.64
C GLY A 340 -3.24 0.92 11.82
N GLY A 341 -3.69 1.60 12.89
CA GLY A 341 -5.13 1.74 13.19
C GLY A 341 -5.77 0.49 13.79
N SER A 342 -7.08 0.33 13.64
CA SER A 342 -7.81 -0.84 14.15
C SER A 342 -7.45 -2.10 13.34
N ARG A 343 -6.78 -3.06 13.99
CA ARG A 343 -6.31 -4.31 13.36
C ARG A 343 -7.45 -5.09 12.73
N ASP A 344 -8.47 -5.41 13.50
CA ASP A 344 -9.61 -6.22 13.05
C ASP A 344 -10.37 -5.60 11.88
N ARG A 345 -10.64 -4.29 11.98
CA ARG A 345 -11.32 -3.57 10.91
C ARG A 345 -10.47 -3.48 9.64
N CYS A 346 -9.15 -3.32 9.79
CA CYS A 346 -8.25 -3.35 8.65
C CYS A 346 -8.28 -4.71 7.94
N LEU A 347 -8.11 -5.81 8.69
CA LEU A 347 -8.08 -7.16 8.10
C LEU A 347 -9.37 -7.39 7.30
N GLN A 348 -10.52 -7.08 7.90
CA GLN A 348 -11.82 -7.24 7.25
C GLN A 348 -11.93 -6.36 5.99
N ALA A 349 -11.59 -5.07 6.07
CA ALA A 349 -11.70 -4.15 4.95
C ALA A 349 -10.80 -4.55 3.77
N VAL A 350 -9.55 -4.95 4.04
CA VAL A 350 -8.61 -5.39 3.00
C VAL A 350 -9.07 -6.72 2.40
N TYR A 351 -9.48 -7.69 3.23
CA TYR A 351 -10.00 -8.98 2.76
C TYR A 351 -11.22 -8.79 1.85
N SER A 352 -12.22 -8.02 2.29
CA SER A 352 -13.41 -7.71 1.50
C SER A 352 -13.05 -7.04 0.17
N SER A 353 -12.08 -6.12 0.16
CA SER A 353 -11.64 -5.47 -1.07
C SER A 353 -11.07 -6.46 -2.11
N GLY A 354 -10.50 -7.60 -1.70
CA GLY A 354 -10.05 -8.63 -2.63
C GLY A 354 -11.13 -9.63 -3.01
N VAL A 355 -12.10 -9.87 -2.12
CA VAL A 355 -13.33 -10.64 -2.44
C VAL A 355 -14.11 -9.95 -3.55
N GLU A 356 -14.34 -8.63 -3.43
CA GLU A 356 -15.05 -7.78 -4.41
C GLU A 356 -14.32 -7.61 -5.75
N MET A 357 -13.11 -8.15 -5.91
CA MET A 357 -12.41 -8.13 -7.19
C MET A 357 -12.70 -9.41 -7.97
N SER A 358 -11.93 -10.47 -7.70
CA SER A 358 -12.12 -11.78 -8.34
C SER A 358 -11.88 -12.88 -7.30
N GLY A 359 -12.37 -12.68 -6.07
CA GLY A 359 -12.18 -13.64 -4.98
C GLY A 359 -10.70 -13.88 -4.67
N TRP A 360 -9.87 -12.83 -4.64
CA TRP A 360 -8.41 -12.93 -4.47
C TRP A 360 -7.63 -13.70 -5.55
N GLN A 361 -8.25 -13.97 -6.70
CA GLN A 361 -7.57 -14.57 -7.84
C GLN A 361 -6.81 -13.50 -8.63
N ILE A 362 -5.62 -13.85 -9.14
CA ILE A 362 -4.72 -12.92 -9.84
C ILE A 362 -4.55 -13.40 -11.30
N PRO A 363 -5.44 -13.00 -12.21
CA PRO A 363 -5.34 -13.36 -13.61
C PRO A 363 -4.23 -12.55 -14.27
N ILE A 364 -3.24 -13.23 -14.83
CA ILE A 364 -2.14 -12.62 -15.58
C ILE A 364 -2.36 -12.69 -17.10
N ALA A 365 -3.30 -13.53 -17.55
CA ALA A 365 -3.73 -13.66 -18.94
C ALA A 365 -5.10 -14.37 -19.04
N GLY A 366 -5.74 -14.31 -20.22
CA GLY A 366 -6.94 -15.08 -20.53
C GLY A 366 -8.26 -14.37 -20.26
N LEU A 367 -9.33 -15.16 -20.22
CA LEU A 367 -10.72 -14.72 -20.09
C LEU A 367 -11.33 -15.22 -18.78
N GLY A 368 -11.78 -14.29 -17.95
CA GLY A 368 -12.50 -14.54 -16.70
C GLY A 368 -13.96 -14.11 -16.81
N TYR A 369 -14.90 -15.02 -16.60
CA TYR A 369 -16.32 -14.72 -16.46
C TYR A 369 -16.58 -14.12 -15.09
N GLU A 370 -17.28 -12.99 -15.06
CA GLU A 370 -17.72 -12.30 -13.85
C GLU A 370 -19.21 -11.95 -14.02
N ASP A 371 -19.98 -12.02 -12.93
CA ASP A 371 -21.39 -11.60 -12.86
C ASP A 371 -21.53 -10.32 -12.03
N MET A 372 -21.57 -9.19 -12.72
CA MET A 372 -21.68 -7.88 -12.10
C MET A 372 -23.10 -7.31 -12.25
N GLU A 373 -23.42 -6.31 -11.45
CA GLU A 373 -24.66 -5.54 -11.60
C GLU A 373 -24.81 -4.97 -13.02
N THR A 374 -23.70 -4.51 -13.62
CA THR A 374 -23.65 -3.99 -14.99
C THR A 374 -23.85 -5.04 -16.07
N SER A 375 -23.76 -6.34 -15.74
CA SER A 375 -24.10 -7.45 -16.63
C SER A 375 -25.46 -8.06 -16.30
N HIS A 376 -26.28 -7.37 -15.50
CA HIS A 376 -27.56 -7.89 -15.00
C HIS A 376 -27.40 -9.25 -14.29
N TYR A 377 -26.26 -9.44 -13.61
CA TYR A 377 -25.88 -10.69 -12.94
C TYR A 377 -25.77 -11.90 -13.89
N VAL A 378 -25.58 -11.66 -15.18
CA VAL A 378 -25.20 -12.68 -16.16
C VAL A 378 -23.68 -12.79 -16.22
N GLN A 379 -23.18 -14.02 -16.30
CA GLN A 379 -21.77 -14.32 -16.48
C GLN A 379 -21.28 -13.83 -17.85
N VAL A 380 -20.44 -12.78 -17.84
CA VAL A 380 -19.81 -12.20 -19.03
C VAL A 380 -18.29 -12.20 -18.88
N ALA A 381 -17.57 -12.52 -19.96
CA ALA A 381 -16.12 -12.64 -19.87
C ALA A 381 -15.41 -11.29 -20.04
N TYR A 382 -14.38 -11.11 -19.23
CA TYR A 382 -13.42 -10.02 -19.31
C TYR A 382 -12.03 -10.57 -19.62
N ALA A 383 -11.30 -9.87 -20.48
CA ALA A 383 -9.89 -10.15 -20.72
C ALA A 383 -9.02 -9.57 -19.59
N PHE A 384 -8.00 -10.34 -19.20
CA PHE A 384 -7.06 -9.97 -18.15
C PHE A 384 -5.62 -10.00 -18.63
N ARG A 385 -4.80 -9.08 -18.10
CA ARG A 385 -3.34 -9.13 -18.20
C ARG A 385 -2.73 -8.57 -16.93
N ASP A 386 -1.72 -9.26 -16.39
CA ASP A 386 -0.91 -8.75 -15.28
C ASP A 386 -1.73 -8.23 -14.08
N GLY A 387 -2.79 -8.94 -13.67
CA GLY A 387 -3.67 -8.52 -12.58
C GLY A 387 -4.64 -7.37 -12.91
N LEU A 388 -4.66 -6.90 -14.16
CA LEU A 388 -5.50 -5.83 -14.65
C LEU A 388 -6.58 -6.38 -15.58
N THR A 389 -7.77 -5.79 -15.51
CA THR A 389 -8.78 -5.96 -16.57
C THR A 389 -8.32 -5.16 -17.78
N VAL A 390 -8.36 -5.72 -18.98
CA VAL A 390 -7.81 -5.06 -20.17
C VAL A 390 -8.82 -4.98 -21.30
N ARG A 391 -8.71 -3.95 -22.13
CA ARG A 391 -9.27 -4.04 -23.48
C ARG A 391 -8.37 -4.96 -24.28
N ALA A 392 -8.92 -6.08 -24.72
CA ALA A 392 -8.23 -7.02 -25.59
C ALA A 392 -7.63 -6.28 -26.80
N ASP A 393 -6.41 -6.67 -27.16
CA ASP A 393 -5.76 -6.17 -28.37
C ASP A 393 -6.31 -6.87 -29.63
N SER A 394 -5.79 -6.50 -30.79
CA SER A 394 -6.18 -7.13 -32.07
C SER A 394 -5.88 -8.63 -32.11
N VAL A 395 -4.93 -9.11 -31.30
CA VAL A 395 -4.57 -10.53 -31.23
C VAL A 395 -5.63 -11.33 -30.48
N CYS A 396 -6.08 -10.86 -29.31
CA CYS A 396 -7.14 -11.50 -28.53
C CYS A 396 -8.54 -11.23 -29.12
N ALA A 397 -8.76 -10.09 -29.78
CA ALA A 397 -10.00 -9.70 -30.46
C ALA A 397 -11.30 -9.88 -29.65
N TRP A 398 -11.20 -9.92 -28.32
CA TRP A 398 -12.32 -10.15 -27.42
C TRP A 398 -13.06 -8.85 -27.09
N LYS A 399 -14.40 -8.93 -26.97
CA LYS A 399 -15.24 -7.81 -26.54
C LYS A 399 -15.64 -8.04 -25.08
N ASN A 400 -15.00 -7.31 -24.17
CA ASN A 400 -15.30 -7.40 -22.74
C ASN A 400 -16.73 -6.99 -22.40
N GLY A 401 -17.31 -7.69 -21.41
CA GLY A 401 -18.52 -7.25 -20.72
C GLY A 401 -19.79 -7.31 -21.55
N TYR A 402 -20.93 -6.97 -20.95
CA TYR A 402 -22.22 -7.09 -21.62
C TYR A 402 -22.39 -6.08 -22.78
N PRO A 403 -23.01 -6.47 -23.92
CA PRO A 403 -23.39 -7.84 -24.30
C PRO A 403 -22.26 -8.64 -24.96
N GLY A 404 -21.14 -7.99 -25.32
CA GLY A 404 -20.08 -8.59 -26.15
C GLY A 404 -19.40 -9.84 -25.56
N GLY A 405 -19.30 -9.91 -24.23
CA GLY A 405 -18.67 -11.00 -23.48
C GLY A 405 -19.65 -12.07 -23.01
N GLU A 406 -20.93 -11.98 -23.42
CA GLU A 406 -21.95 -12.97 -23.05
C GLU A 406 -21.79 -14.27 -23.85
N ALA A 407 -21.26 -14.23 -25.08
CA ALA A 407 -21.01 -15.44 -25.86
C ALA A 407 -19.86 -16.28 -25.28
N PRO A 408 -19.83 -17.61 -25.52
CA PRO A 408 -18.61 -18.38 -25.30
C PRO A 408 -17.51 -17.95 -26.27
N PRO A 409 -16.25 -17.79 -25.82
CA PRO A 409 -15.12 -17.58 -26.72
C PRO A 409 -14.88 -18.79 -27.63
N SER A 410 -14.48 -18.53 -28.87
CA SER A 410 -13.99 -19.59 -29.75
C SER A 410 -12.67 -20.18 -29.19
N PRO A 411 -12.29 -21.41 -29.60
CA PRO A 411 -10.99 -21.98 -29.23
C PRO A 411 -9.81 -21.06 -29.58
N GLU A 412 -9.86 -20.41 -30.74
CA GLU A 412 -8.83 -19.48 -31.20
C GLU A 412 -8.77 -18.23 -30.33
N GLN A 413 -9.93 -17.66 -29.97
CA GLN A 413 -10.01 -16.51 -29.07
C GLN A 413 -9.45 -16.86 -27.68
N ASN A 414 -9.84 -18.01 -27.12
CA ASN A 414 -9.30 -18.48 -25.85
C ASN A 414 -7.77 -18.60 -25.90
N ALA A 415 -7.24 -19.27 -26.92
CA ALA A 415 -5.80 -19.45 -27.09
C ALA A 415 -5.04 -18.13 -27.26
N ALA A 416 -5.60 -17.19 -28.04
CA ALA A 416 -5.01 -15.87 -28.25
C ALA A 416 -5.01 -15.03 -26.97
N CYS A 417 -6.13 -15.01 -26.25
CA CYS A 417 -6.27 -14.28 -25.00
C CYS A 417 -5.46 -14.88 -23.85
N SER A 418 -5.12 -16.18 -23.87
CA SER A 418 -4.27 -16.82 -22.87
C SER A 418 -2.78 -16.83 -23.23
N LYS A 419 -2.37 -16.29 -24.37
CA LYS A 419 -0.98 -16.30 -24.83
C LYS A 419 -0.08 -15.35 -24.01
N PRO A 420 1.17 -15.72 -23.67
CA PRO A 420 2.12 -14.81 -23.01
C PRO A 420 2.59 -13.67 -23.93
N GLY A 421 3.08 -12.58 -23.33
CA GLY A 421 3.72 -11.47 -24.06
C GLY A 421 2.78 -10.56 -24.86
N VAL A 422 1.48 -10.82 -24.83
CA VAL A 422 0.48 -10.01 -25.53
C VAL A 422 0.31 -8.67 -24.82
N ARG A 423 0.45 -7.58 -25.59
CA ARG A 423 0.31 -6.21 -25.07
C ARG A 423 -1.14 -5.75 -25.26
N PRO A 424 -1.88 -5.43 -24.17
CA PRO A 424 -3.26 -4.97 -24.29
C PRO A 424 -3.34 -3.58 -24.93
N ALA A 425 -4.48 -3.29 -25.55
CA ALA A 425 -4.76 -1.96 -26.10
C ALA A 425 -5.03 -0.91 -25.01
N ALA A 426 -5.52 -1.36 -23.85
CA ALA A 426 -5.83 -0.49 -22.71
C ALA A 426 -5.97 -1.31 -21.42
N VAL A 427 -5.81 -0.69 -20.27
CA VAL A 427 -5.87 -1.37 -18.96
C VAL A 427 -6.79 -0.64 -17.97
N SER A 428 -7.29 -1.36 -16.96
CA SER A 428 -8.00 -0.82 -15.82
C SER A 428 -7.10 -0.03 -14.88
N PHE A 429 -7.67 0.94 -14.19
CA PHE A 429 -6.98 1.71 -13.14
C PHE A 429 -6.91 0.98 -11.80
N GLN A 430 -7.65 -0.12 -11.64
CA GLN A 430 -7.66 -0.96 -10.45
C GLN A 430 -6.87 -2.24 -10.71
N ALA A 431 -5.89 -2.50 -9.86
CA ALA A 431 -5.05 -3.69 -9.85
C ALA A 431 -5.53 -4.72 -8.82
N ARG A 432 -5.40 -5.98 -9.18
CA ARG A 432 -5.57 -7.12 -8.28
C ARG A 432 -4.32 -7.33 -7.41
N PRO A 433 -4.46 -7.98 -6.24
CA PRO A 433 -5.69 -8.58 -5.72
C PRO A 433 -6.64 -7.60 -5.01
N ALA A 434 -6.15 -6.47 -4.49
CA ALA A 434 -6.90 -5.66 -3.52
C ALA A 434 -7.49 -4.35 -4.08
N ARG A 435 -7.87 -4.30 -5.37
CA ARG A 435 -8.44 -3.10 -6.01
C ARG A 435 -7.54 -1.86 -5.83
N THR A 436 -6.23 -2.05 -5.96
CA THR A 436 -5.23 -1.01 -5.73
C THR A 436 -5.16 -0.06 -6.93
N THR A 437 -5.15 1.23 -6.68
CA THR A 437 -5.05 2.26 -7.71
C THR A 437 -3.68 2.95 -7.69
N ARG A 438 -3.36 3.71 -8.73
CA ARG A 438 -2.23 4.65 -8.71
C ARG A 438 -2.29 5.57 -7.48
N GLY A 439 -3.47 6.09 -7.16
CA GLY A 439 -3.66 6.99 -6.01
C GLY A 439 -3.26 6.32 -4.70
N ASP A 440 -3.63 5.05 -4.52
CA ASP A 440 -3.25 4.25 -3.34
C ASP A 440 -1.73 4.10 -3.24
N LEU A 441 -1.05 3.78 -4.36
CA LEU A 441 0.39 3.63 -4.39
C LEU A 441 1.14 4.94 -4.14
N VAL A 442 0.69 6.05 -4.72
CA VAL A 442 1.28 7.37 -4.46
C VAL A 442 1.06 7.79 -3.00
N ALA A 443 -0.10 7.46 -2.43
CA ALA A 443 -0.39 7.70 -1.02
C ALA A 443 0.44 6.81 -0.08
N TYR A 444 0.87 5.64 -0.56
CA TYR A 444 1.75 4.73 0.16
C TYR A 444 3.22 5.16 0.09
N ASP A 445 3.70 5.48 -1.10
CA ASP A 445 5.07 5.90 -1.36
C ASP A 445 5.10 6.89 -2.55
N LYS A 446 5.58 8.10 -2.32
CA LYS A 446 5.58 9.17 -3.32
C LYS A 446 6.41 8.83 -4.56
N LYS A 447 7.35 7.87 -4.51
CA LYS A 447 8.11 7.45 -5.69
C LYS A 447 7.21 7.01 -6.85
N TYR A 448 6.04 6.44 -6.54
CA TYR A 448 5.10 6.00 -7.56
C TYR A 448 4.49 7.17 -8.36
N ASN A 449 4.64 8.40 -7.87
CA ASN A 449 4.22 9.59 -8.60
C ASN A 449 5.10 9.84 -9.83
N GLU A 450 6.38 9.47 -9.76
CA GLU A 450 7.35 9.57 -10.85
C GLU A 450 7.30 8.34 -11.75
N MET A 451 7.09 7.15 -11.17
CA MET A 451 7.06 5.88 -11.93
C MET A 451 5.80 5.72 -12.80
N ILE A 452 4.67 6.29 -12.38
CA ILE A 452 3.38 6.15 -13.06
C ILE A 452 2.86 7.54 -13.41
N PRO A 453 2.75 7.91 -14.69
CA PRO A 453 2.17 9.18 -15.09
C PRO A 453 0.74 9.34 -14.56
N PRO A 454 0.32 10.58 -14.25
CA PRO A 454 -1.06 10.87 -13.92
C PRO A 454 -2.01 10.35 -15.01
N HIS A 455 -3.08 9.66 -14.60
CA HIS A 455 -4.16 9.21 -15.46
C HIS A 455 -5.48 9.27 -14.70
N GLN A 456 -6.59 9.33 -15.44
CA GLN A 456 -7.91 9.31 -14.82
C GLN A 456 -8.18 7.96 -14.14
N ALA A 457 -8.85 7.98 -12.99
CA ALA A 457 -9.34 6.79 -12.30
C ALA A 457 -10.59 6.23 -13.01
N ALA A 458 -10.47 5.99 -14.32
CA ALA A 458 -11.52 5.50 -15.19
C ALA A 458 -10.92 4.46 -16.15
N PHE A 459 -11.74 3.51 -16.57
CA PHE A 459 -11.36 2.57 -17.63
C PHE A 459 -11.85 3.09 -18.98
N PRO A 460 -11.02 3.07 -20.03
CA PRO A 460 -9.62 2.62 -20.06
C PRO A 460 -8.60 3.70 -19.73
N ILE A 461 -7.43 3.30 -19.19
CA ILE A 461 -6.21 4.09 -19.26
C ILE A 461 -5.59 3.88 -20.66
N PRO A 462 -5.42 4.93 -21.49
CA PRO A 462 -4.79 4.83 -22.80
C PRO A 462 -3.25 4.95 -22.75
N ASP A 463 -2.60 4.50 -23.82
CA ASP A 463 -1.22 4.82 -24.23
C ASP A 463 -0.12 4.54 -23.18
N ALA A 464 0.87 5.45 -23.05
CA ALA A 464 2.09 5.23 -22.27
C ALA A 464 1.84 5.01 -20.77
N ALA A 465 0.81 5.66 -20.21
CA ALA A 465 0.43 5.48 -18.81
C ALA A 465 -0.05 4.04 -18.53
N ALA A 466 -0.67 3.38 -19.52
CA ALA A 466 -1.12 2.00 -19.40
C ALA A 466 0.05 1.03 -19.25
N ASP A 467 1.14 1.24 -20.00
CA ASP A 467 2.32 0.37 -19.94
C ASP A 467 3.07 0.52 -18.62
N GLN A 468 3.31 1.75 -18.17
CA GLN A 468 4.00 1.98 -16.90
C GLN A 468 3.18 1.48 -15.72
N TRP A 469 1.85 1.71 -15.75
CA TRP A 469 0.96 1.15 -14.74
C TRP A 469 1.01 -0.38 -14.70
N ARG A 470 0.87 -1.03 -15.86
CA ARG A 470 0.95 -2.48 -16.00
C ARG A 470 2.31 -3.03 -15.54
N GLY A 471 3.41 -2.36 -15.91
CA GLY A 471 4.76 -2.71 -15.49
C GLY A 471 4.90 -2.73 -13.98
N VAL A 472 4.48 -1.66 -13.31
CA VAL A 472 4.52 -1.56 -11.83
C VAL A 472 3.66 -2.64 -11.18
N VAL A 473 2.46 -2.91 -11.70
CA VAL A 473 1.59 -3.97 -11.16
C VAL A 473 2.24 -5.35 -11.31
N ARG A 474 2.76 -5.67 -12.50
CA ARG A 474 3.44 -6.93 -12.77
C ARG A 474 4.65 -7.14 -11.85
N GLU A 475 5.51 -6.13 -11.73
CA GLU A 475 6.69 -6.17 -10.85
C GLU A 475 6.28 -6.38 -9.39
N ALA A 476 5.22 -5.70 -8.94
CA ALA A 476 4.68 -5.87 -7.60
C ALA A 476 4.15 -7.29 -7.36
N LEU A 477 3.46 -7.89 -8.34
CA LEU A 477 2.93 -9.25 -8.26
C LEU A 477 4.06 -10.29 -8.24
N ALA A 478 5.05 -10.17 -9.13
CA ALA A 478 6.20 -11.06 -9.16
C ALA A 478 7.01 -11.01 -7.86
N ALA A 479 7.28 -9.80 -7.35
CA ALA A 479 7.99 -9.62 -6.08
C ALA A 479 7.21 -10.18 -4.88
N ALA A 480 5.88 -10.05 -4.88
CA ALA A 480 5.05 -10.50 -3.77
C ALA A 480 5.00 -12.04 -3.64
N TYR A 481 5.18 -12.80 -4.74
CA TYR A 481 5.01 -14.25 -4.73
C TYR A 481 5.90 -14.97 -3.68
N ALA A 482 7.13 -14.50 -3.52
CA ALA A 482 8.11 -15.05 -2.57
C ALA A 482 8.19 -14.25 -1.25
N SER A 483 7.27 -13.31 -0.99
CA SER A 483 7.36 -12.35 0.11
C SER A 483 6.07 -12.29 0.93
N ASP A 484 6.17 -12.12 2.25
CA ASP A 484 5.00 -11.84 3.12
C ASP A 484 4.42 -10.43 2.93
N ARG A 485 5.09 -9.61 2.12
CA ARG A 485 4.65 -8.27 1.77
C ARG A 485 4.22 -8.20 0.30
N ASN A 486 3.02 -7.70 0.08
CA ASN A 486 2.53 -7.33 -1.24
C ASN A 486 2.24 -5.83 -1.25
N VAL A 487 3.04 -5.06 -1.99
CA VAL A 487 2.94 -3.59 -2.00
C VAL A 487 1.59 -3.08 -2.50
N LEU A 488 0.90 -3.82 -3.37
CA LEU A 488 -0.44 -3.45 -3.81
C LEU A 488 -1.45 -3.54 -2.65
N VAL A 489 -1.35 -4.60 -1.84
CA VAL A 489 -2.21 -4.82 -0.67
C VAL A 489 -1.88 -3.81 0.44
N SER A 490 -0.60 -3.56 0.70
CA SER A 490 -0.15 -2.54 1.65
C SER A 490 -0.63 -1.14 1.29
N ALA A 491 -0.50 -0.75 0.02
CA ALA A 491 -0.96 0.54 -0.46
C ALA A 491 -2.48 0.70 -0.30
N LYS A 492 -3.23 -0.37 -0.56
CA LYS A 492 -4.68 -0.38 -0.33
C LYS A 492 -5.02 -0.17 1.15
N ALA A 493 -4.36 -0.90 2.06
CA ALA A 493 -4.60 -0.79 3.49
C ALA A 493 -4.35 0.64 4.01
N VAL A 494 -3.24 1.27 3.59
CA VAL A 494 -2.92 2.66 3.95
C VAL A 494 -3.97 3.63 3.41
N SER A 495 -4.45 3.43 2.18
CA SER A 495 -5.49 4.25 1.57
C SER A 495 -6.82 4.16 2.34
N LEU A 496 -7.25 2.93 2.66
CA LEU A 496 -8.46 2.67 3.45
C LEU A 496 -8.40 3.29 4.85
N ARG A 497 -7.23 3.27 5.50
CA ARG A 497 -7.03 3.99 6.77
C ARG A 497 -7.22 5.50 6.60
N LYS A 498 -6.62 6.08 5.55
CA LYS A 498 -6.70 7.53 5.28
C LYS A 498 -8.13 7.98 4.99
N SER A 499 -8.94 7.13 4.36
CA SER A 499 -10.37 7.39 4.15
C SER A 499 -11.24 7.09 5.37
N LYS A 500 -10.64 6.78 6.53
CA LYS A 500 -11.32 6.42 7.79
C LYS A 500 -12.26 5.22 7.64
N ALA A 501 -11.97 4.30 6.73
CA ALA A 501 -12.69 3.03 6.63
C ALA A 501 -12.45 2.14 7.86
N PHE A 502 -11.34 2.38 8.59
CA PHE A 502 -11.03 1.72 9.86
C PHE A 502 -10.14 2.55 10.79
#